data_AF-A0ABC8RSY0-F1
#
_entry.id   AF-A0ABC8RSY0-F1
#
_cell.length_a   1.000
_cell.length_b   1.000
_cell.length_c   1.000
_cell.angle_alpha   90.00
_cell.angle_beta   90.00
_cell.angle_gamma   90.00
#
_symmetry.space_group_name_H-M   'P 1'
#
loop_
_entity.id
_entity.type
_entity.pdbx_description
1 polymer ?
#
loop_
_entity_poly.entity_id
_entity_poly.type
_entity_poly.pdbx_seq_one_letter_code
_entity_poly.pdbx_strand_id
1 'polypeptide(L)'
;MADYDQENVEVCKDVVKTKEGISCLALYHSSVGRFPNALGALIYPVHGQGELPQVFCRHAAVKGSLYVLRMAVNALLIDKASNSCKGVKIASGLELSSHQLCILNR
;
A
#
# COMPACT_ATOMS: atom_id res chain seq x y z
N MET A 1 32.86 11.96 -11.78
CA MET A 1 32.44 10.54 -11.75
C MET A 1 32.33 10.17 -10.29
N ALA A 2 31.22 9.57 -9.86
CA ALA A 2 30.97 9.35 -8.43
C ALA A 2 31.87 8.22 -7.91
N ASP A 3 32.82 8.54 -7.03
CA ASP A 3 33.67 7.61 -6.28
C ASP A 3 32.86 6.92 -5.16
N TYR A 4 31.77 6.24 -5.50
CA TYR A 4 31.04 5.44 -4.52
C TYR A 4 31.56 4.01 -4.56
N ASP A 5 32.45 3.71 -3.62
CA ASP A 5 33.08 2.41 -3.45
C ASP A 5 32.05 1.41 -2.89
N GLN A 6 31.41 0.65 -3.79
CA GLN A 6 30.37 -0.33 -3.44
C GLN A 6 30.92 -1.57 -2.71
N GLU A 7 32.25 -1.67 -2.54
CA GLU A 7 32.88 -2.78 -1.81
C GLU A 7 32.74 -2.64 -0.29
N ASN A 8 32.36 -1.46 0.22
CA ASN A 8 32.15 -1.24 1.65
C ASN A 8 30.71 -1.57 2.09
N VAL A 9 30.47 -2.88 2.26
CA VAL A 9 29.15 -3.48 2.60
C VAL A 9 28.61 -2.99 3.96
N GLU A 10 29.45 -2.46 4.85
CA GLU A 10 29.02 -1.90 6.15
C GLU A 10 28.30 -0.54 6.01
N VAL A 11 28.56 0.21 4.94
CA VAL A 11 27.96 1.53 4.68
C VAL A 11 26.78 1.44 3.71
N CYS A 12 26.82 0.50 2.76
CA CYS A 12 25.78 0.31 1.75
C CYS A 12 24.78 -0.78 2.17
N LYS A 13 23.78 -0.41 2.97
CA LYS A 13 22.76 -1.35 3.47
C LYS A 13 21.88 -1.98 2.38
N ASP A 14 21.78 -1.35 1.20
CA ASP A 14 20.97 -1.84 0.06
C ASP A 14 21.73 -1.70 -1.27
N VAL A 15 22.45 -2.75 -1.67
CA VAL A 15 23.14 -2.78 -2.97
C VAL A 15 22.13 -3.07 -4.09
N VAL A 16 21.89 -2.08 -4.96
CA VAL A 16 21.01 -2.24 -6.13
C VAL A 16 21.72 -3.05 -7.22
N LYS A 17 21.06 -4.08 -7.74
CA LYS A 17 21.61 -4.85 -8.86
C LYS A 17 21.60 -4.01 -10.14
N THR A 18 22.62 -4.15 -10.99
CA THR A 18 22.73 -3.40 -12.26
C THR A 18 21.45 -3.46 -13.11
N LYS A 19 20.83 -4.65 -13.20
CA LYS A 19 19.56 -4.84 -13.94
C LYS A 19 18.41 -4.00 -13.36
N GLU A 20 18.30 -3.96 -12.04
CA GLU A 20 17.28 -3.16 -11.33
C GLU A 20 17.54 -1.67 -11.53
N GLY A 21 18.80 -1.23 -11.41
CA GLY A 21 19.20 0.15 -11.65
C GLY A 21 18.89 0.62 -13.07
N ILE A 22 19.23 -0.18 -14.09
CA ILE A 22 18.89 0.11 -15.50
C ILE A 22 17.36 0.19 -15.70
N SER A 23 16.60 -0.72 -15.08
CA SER A 23 15.14 -0.71 -15.19
C SER A 23 14.52 0.54 -14.56
N CYS A 24 15.01 0.95 -13.38
CA CYS A 24 14.57 2.18 -12.71
C CYS A 24 14.90 3.43 -13.54
N LEU A 25 16.10 3.49 -14.15
CA LEU A 25 16.50 4.60 -15.00
C LEU A 25 15.63 4.71 -16.26
N ALA A 26 15.34 3.57 -16.90
CA ALA A 26 14.44 3.53 -18.06
C ALA A 26 13.02 3.99 -17.69
N LEU A 27 12.50 3.57 -16.52
CA LEU A 27 11.20 4.01 -16.01
C LEU A 27 11.17 5.52 -15.72
N TYR A 28 12.22 6.05 -15.08
CA TYR A 28 12.35 7.48 -14.84
C TYR A 28 12.35 8.25 -16.16
N HIS A 29 13.20 7.87 -17.10
CA HIS A 29 13.35 8.55 -18.38
C HIS A 29 12.04 8.54 -19.19
N SER A 30 11.35 7.40 -19.25
CA SER A 30 10.03 7.30 -19.92
C SER A 30 8.91 8.09 -19.23
N SER A 31 9.12 8.49 -17.98
CA SER A 31 8.15 9.26 -17.22
C SER A 31 8.37 10.78 -17.28
N VAL A 32 9.59 11.23 -17.62
CA VAL A 32 9.91 12.66 -17.80
C VAL A 32 9.09 13.23 -18.97
N GLY A 33 8.52 14.42 -18.78
CA GLY A 33 7.76 15.12 -19.82
C GLY A 33 6.35 14.57 -20.07
N ARG A 34 5.89 13.57 -19.31
CA ARG A 34 4.52 13.04 -19.41
C ARG A 34 3.43 14.06 -19.11
N PHE A 35 3.70 15.02 -18.23
CA PHE A 35 2.75 16.04 -17.82
C PHE A 35 3.30 17.43 -18.19
N PRO A 36 2.56 18.25 -18.96
CA PRO A 36 3.05 19.55 -19.44
C PRO A 36 3.52 20.50 -18.33
N ASN A 37 2.94 20.36 -17.13
CA ASN A 37 3.22 21.23 -15.99
C ASN A 37 4.20 20.59 -14.98
N ALA A 38 4.79 19.43 -15.30
CA ALA A 38 5.77 18.77 -14.45
C ALA A 38 7.15 18.80 -15.10
N LEU A 39 8.13 19.37 -14.41
CA LEU A 39 9.53 19.46 -14.88
C LEU A 39 10.29 18.13 -14.77
N GLY A 40 9.70 17.09 -14.17
CA GLY A 40 10.35 15.81 -13.92
C GLY A 40 9.42 14.61 -14.12
N ALA A 41 9.84 13.45 -13.62
CA ALA A 41 9.11 12.18 -13.73
C ALA A 41 8.04 11.97 -12.65
N LEU A 42 7.92 12.89 -11.69
CA LEU A 42 7.13 12.71 -10.48
C LEU A 42 5.93 13.68 -10.45
N ILE A 43 4.83 13.22 -9.88
CA ILE A 43 3.66 14.01 -9.56
C ILE A 43 3.29 13.78 -8.09
N TYR A 44 2.59 14.75 -7.50
CA TYR A 44 2.13 14.67 -6.12
C TYR A 44 0.66 15.09 -6.03
N PRO A 45 -0.19 14.40 -5.24
CA PRO A 45 -1.58 14.79 -5.07
C PRO A 45 -1.70 16.18 -4.43
N VAL A 46 -2.60 17.02 -4.92
CA VAL A 46 -2.77 18.43 -4.49
C VAL A 46 -3.10 18.57 -2.99
N HIS A 47 -3.67 17.54 -2.36
CA HIS A 47 -3.96 17.50 -0.92
C HIS A 47 -3.14 16.44 -0.15
N GLY A 48 -2.08 15.95 -0.77
CA GLY A 48 -1.18 14.97 -0.20
C GLY A 48 -1.58 13.52 -0.37
N GLN A 49 -0.66 12.63 -0.03
CA GLN A 49 -0.81 11.18 -0.18
C GLN A 49 -1.99 10.57 0.61
N GLY A 50 -2.51 11.27 1.63
CA GLY A 50 -3.68 10.86 2.41
C GLY A 50 -4.98 10.76 1.61
N GLU A 51 -5.02 11.34 0.41
CA GLU A 51 -6.16 11.24 -0.52
C GLU A 51 -6.21 9.89 -1.23
N LEU A 52 -5.08 9.21 -1.44
CA LEU A 52 -5.03 7.97 -2.23
C LEU A 52 -5.94 6.89 -1.65
N PRO A 53 -5.92 6.57 -0.33
CA PRO A 53 -6.85 5.60 0.23
C PRO A 53 -8.32 6.00 0.05
N GLN A 54 -8.64 7.29 0.20
CA GLN A 54 -10.01 7.79 0.09
C GLN A 54 -10.58 7.63 -1.32
N VAL A 55 -9.75 7.86 -2.36
CA VAL A 55 -10.15 7.66 -3.76
C VAL A 55 -10.54 6.21 -4.02
N PHE A 56 -9.76 5.25 -3.51
CA PHE A 56 -10.09 3.83 -3.64
C PHE A 56 -11.33 3.44 -2.83
N CYS A 57 -11.48 3.95 -1.60
CA CYS A 57 -12.69 3.73 -0.81
C CYS A 57 -13.94 4.24 -1.54
N ARG A 58 -13.86 5.41 -2.17
CA ARG A 58 -14.95 5.97 -2.97
C ARG A 58 -15.25 5.10 -4.20
N HIS A 59 -14.23 4.64 -4.90
CA HIS A 59 -14.41 3.76 -6.06
C HIS A 59 -15.10 2.44 -5.66
N ALA A 60 -14.71 1.84 -4.54
CA ALA A 60 -15.33 0.63 -4.01
C ALA A 60 -16.79 0.85 -3.57
N ALA A 61 -17.11 2.00 -2.97
CA ALA A 61 -18.47 2.35 -2.55
C ALA A 61 -19.44 2.46 -3.74
N VAL A 62 -18.99 2.95 -4.90
CA VAL A 62 -19.80 2.97 -6.14
C VAL A 62 -20.22 1.56 -6.57
N LYS A 63 -19.46 0.52 -6.18
CA LYS A 63 -19.77 -0.89 -6.44
C LYS A 63 -20.50 -1.58 -5.27
N GLY A 64 -20.99 -0.82 -4.30
CA GLY A 64 -21.77 -1.33 -3.17
C GLY A 64 -20.94 -1.74 -1.94
N SER A 65 -19.65 -1.42 -1.89
CA SER A 65 -18.83 -1.67 -0.70
C SER A 65 -19.21 -0.72 0.44
N LEU A 66 -19.22 -1.21 1.68
CA LEU A 66 -19.43 -0.40 2.88
C LEU A 66 -18.10 -0.03 3.53
N TYR A 67 -17.94 1.25 3.86
CA TYR A 67 -16.78 1.79 4.56
C TYR A 67 -17.22 2.47 5.85
N VAL A 68 -16.60 2.09 6.97
CA VAL A 68 -16.99 2.58 8.30
C VAL A 68 -15.75 3.02 9.06
N LEU A 69 -15.77 4.24 9.57
CA LEU A 69 -14.76 4.79 10.48
C LEU A 69 -15.24 4.67 11.93
N ARG A 70 -14.29 4.66 12.87
CA ARG A 70 -14.56 4.61 14.32
C ARG A 70 -15.35 3.36 14.76
N MET A 71 -15.22 2.27 14.01
CA MET A 71 -15.76 0.96 14.36
C MET A 71 -14.60 0.02 14.68
N ALA A 72 -14.24 -0.06 15.95
CA ALA A 72 -13.15 -0.91 16.39
C ALA A 72 -13.54 -2.40 16.30
N VAL A 73 -12.58 -3.22 15.87
CA VAL A 73 -12.66 -4.68 15.89
C VAL A 73 -11.99 -5.18 17.17
N ASN A 74 -12.73 -5.95 17.99
CA ASN A 74 -12.26 -6.41 19.30
C ASN A 74 -11.72 -7.84 19.26
N ALA A 75 -12.23 -8.69 18.38
CA ALA A 75 -11.80 -10.08 18.28
C ALA A 75 -11.98 -10.65 16.87
N LEU A 76 -11.19 -11.68 16.54
CA LEU A 76 -11.39 -12.53 15.37
C LEU A 76 -12.23 -13.74 15.74
N LEU A 77 -13.16 -14.12 14.87
CA LEU A 77 -13.97 -15.32 15.03
C LEU A 77 -13.29 -16.47 14.30
N ILE A 78 -12.74 -17.43 15.06
CA ILE A 78 -12.02 -18.57 14.50
C ILE A 78 -12.83 -19.84 14.72
N ASP A 79 -12.98 -20.62 13.66
CA ASP A 79 -13.58 -21.94 13.73
C ASP A 79 -12.59 -22.95 14.30
N LYS A 80 -12.90 -23.55 15.44
CA LYS A 80 -11.97 -24.50 16.08
C LYS A 80 -11.81 -25.81 15.29
N ALA A 81 -12.81 -26.20 14.51
CA ALA A 81 -12.76 -27.44 13.73
C ALA A 81 -11.88 -27.32 12.48
N SER A 82 -12.02 -26.23 11.73
CA SER A 82 -11.27 -25.97 10.50
C SER A 82 -10.04 -25.08 10.68
N ASN A 83 -9.84 -24.51 11.88
CA ASN A 83 -8.86 -23.48 12.19
C ASN A 83 -8.91 -22.27 11.21
N SER A 84 -10.10 -21.99 10.67
CA SER A 84 -10.31 -20.94 9.68
C SER A 84 -10.97 -19.70 10.30
N CYS A 85 -10.62 -18.51 9.78
CA CYS A 85 -11.25 -17.27 10.19
C CYS A 85 -12.65 -17.17 9.57
N LYS A 86 -13.68 -17.11 10.42
CA LYS A 86 -15.09 -16.96 10.03
C LYS A 86 -15.55 -15.50 9.97
N GLY A 87 -14.80 -14.59 10.59
CA GLY A 87 -15.21 -13.18 10.67
C GLY A 87 -14.59 -12.42 11.83
N VAL A 88 -15.25 -11.34 12.22
CA VAL A 88 -14.80 -10.42 13.27
C VAL A 88 -15.92 -10.04 14.22
N LYS A 89 -15.57 -9.77 15.48
CA LYS A 89 -16.46 -9.18 16.48
C LYS A 89 -16.08 -7.72 16.69
N ILE A 90 -17.03 -6.82 16.47
CA ILE A 90 -16.81 -5.37 16.66
C ILE A 90 -17.13 -4.94 18.08
N ALA A 91 -16.73 -3.73 18.45
CA ALA A 91 -16.88 -3.18 19.80
C ALA A 91 -18.32 -3.11 20.31
N SER A 92 -19.32 -3.01 19.42
CA SER A 92 -20.74 -3.08 19.79
C SER A 92 -21.21 -4.48 20.20
N GLY A 93 -20.36 -5.50 20.03
CA GLY A 93 -20.70 -6.90 20.25
C GLY A 93 -21.25 -7.61 19.01
N LEU A 94 -21.53 -6.88 17.92
CA LEU A 94 -21.98 -7.47 16.66
C LEU A 94 -20.88 -8.32 16.04
N GLU A 95 -21.29 -9.44 15.45
CA GLU A 95 -20.41 -10.38 14.76
C GLU A 95 -20.66 -10.29 13.24
N LEU A 96 -19.59 -10.03 12.49
CA LEU A 96 -19.61 -9.90 11.03
C LEU A 96 -18.87 -11.09 10.44
N SER A 97 -19.56 -11.90 9.63
CA SER A 97 -18.96 -13.05 8.95
C SER A 97 -18.35 -12.68 7.59
N SER A 98 -17.26 -13.33 7.24
CA SER A 98 -16.61 -13.20 5.93
C SER A 98 -15.81 -14.46 5.60
N HIS A 99 -15.69 -14.76 4.32
CA HIS A 99 -14.83 -15.84 3.81
C HIS A 99 -13.34 -15.47 3.82
N GLN A 100 -13.04 -14.18 3.69
CA GLN A 100 -11.68 -13.65 3.65
C GLN A 100 -11.58 -12.39 4.48
N LEU A 101 -10.42 -12.22 5.12
CA LEU A 101 -10.11 -11.06 5.94
C LEU A 101 -8.71 -10.56 5.59
N CYS A 102 -8.62 -9.29 5.22
CA CYS A 102 -7.34 -8.61 4.99
C CYS A 102 -7.09 -7.62 6.14
N ILE A 103 -5.99 -7.80 6.85
CA ILE A 103 -5.55 -6.91 7.93
C ILE A 103 -4.27 -6.24 7.47
N LEU A 104 -4.25 -4.91 7.48
CA LEU A 104 -3.07 -4.12 7.17
C LEU A 104 -2.41 -3.74 8.49
N ASN A 105 -1.16 -4.18 8.70
CA ASN A 105 -0.35 -3.72 9.82
C ASN A 105 0.15 -2.31 9.51
N ARG A 106 0.12 -1.42 10.51
CA ARG A 106 0.76 -0.12 10.45
C ARG A 106 2.23 -0.21 10.82
#